data_AF-U7NPP1-F1
#
_entry.id   AF-U7NPP1-F1
#
_cell.length_a   1.000
_cell.length_b   1.000
_cell.length_c   1.000
_cell.angle_alpha   90.00
_cell.angle_beta   90.00
_cell.angle_gamma   90.00
#
_symmetry.space_group_name_H-M   'P 1'
#
loop_
_entity.id
_entity.type
_entity.pdbx_description
1 polymer ?
#
loop_
_entity_poly.entity_id
_entity_poly.type
_entity_poly.pdbx_seq_one_letter_code
_entity_poly.pdbx_strand_id
1 'polypeptide(L)' 'MSKKRKQYSASFKSKVALAALKGDQTTSEIAARFQIHPTMVSTWKRELLENAPGLFEGKKKAGKQSDEPSTDELLVAN' A
#
# COMPACT_ATOMS: atom_id res chain seq x y z
N MET A 1 23.00 -10.11 -7.27
CA MET A 1 22.81 -9.67 -5.87
C MET A 1 21.32 -9.53 -5.58
N SER A 2 20.70 -10.56 -5.00
CA SER A 2 19.25 -10.58 -4.71
C SER A 2 18.93 -9.67 -3.52
N LYS A 3 18.48 -8.45 -3.80
CA LYS A 3 17.98 -7.50 -2.80
C LYS A 3 16.73 -8.10 -2.17
N LYS A 4 16.82 -8.59 -0.93
CA LYS A 4 15.68 -9.10 -0.15
C LYS A 4 14.55 -8.07 -0.19
N ARG A 5 13.44 -8.42 -0.82
CA ARG A 5 12.25 -7.56 -0.91
C ARG A 5 11.68 -7.38 0.50
N LYS A 6 11.47 -6.12 0.91
CA LYS A 6 10.76 -5.83 2.16
C LYS A 6 9.29 -6.20 1.95
N GLN A 7 8.83 -7.24 2.63
CA GLN A 7 7.41 -7.57 2.71
C GLN A 7 6.74 -6.66 3.75
N TYR A 8 5.59 -6.08 3.40
CA TYR A 8 4.78 -5.26 4.29
C TYR A 8 3.53 -6.02 4.71
N SER A 9 3.22 -6.02 6.00
CA SER A 9 2.00 -6.66 6.52
C SER A 9 0.73 -5.93 6.05
N ALA A 10 -0.38 -6.66 5.93
CA ALA A 10 -1.66 -6.07 5.53
C ALA A 10 -2.11 -4.93 6.47
N SER A 11 -1.82 -5.05 7.77
CA SER A 11 -2.07 -3.98 8.75
C SER A 11 -1.28 -2.71 8.45
N PHE A 12 -0.01 -2.85 8.05
CA PHE A 12 0.82 -1.71 7.68
C PHE A 12 0.31 -1.02 6.41
N LYS A 13 0.00 -1.79 5.36
CA LYS A 13 -0.58 -1.26 4.11
C LYS A 13 -1.89 -0.52 4.38
N SER A 14 -2.77 -1.09 5.20
CA SER A 14 -4.05 -0.50 5.57
C SER A 14 -3.88 0.83 6.32
N LYS A 15 -2.92 0.90 7.26
CA LYS A 15 -2.64 2.14 8.00
C LYS A 15 -2.16 3.27 7.09
N VAL A 16 -1.27 2.95 6.15
CA VAL A 16 -0.75 3.91 5.17
C VAL A 16 -1.85 4.37 4.21
N ALA A 17 -2.64 3.43 3.70
CA ALA A 17 -3.77 3.72 2.81
C ALA A 17 -4.82 4.61 3.49
N LEU A 18 -5.13 4.35 4.76
CA LEU A 18 -6.02 5.20 5.56
C LEU A 18 -5.46 6.61 5.75
N ALA A 19 -4.17 6.74 6.06
CA ALA A 19 -3.53 8.05 6.16
C ALA A 19 -3.63 8.82 4.82
N ALA A 20 -3.46 8.12 3.70
CA ALA A 20 -3.55 8.70 2.35
C ALA A 20 -4.99 9.02 1.91
N LEU A 21 -5.99 8.37 2.51
CA LEU A 21 -7.41 8.71 2.32
C LEU A 21 -7.84 9.87 3.18
N LYS A 22 -7.31 9.97 4.40
CA LYS A 22 -7.66 11.05 5.34
C LYS A 22 -7.34 12.43 4.76
N GLY A 23 -6.31 12.54 3.91
CA GLY A 23 -5.99 13.76 3.18
C GLY A 23 -5.25 14.82 4.01
N ASP A 24 -5.01 14.56 5.30
CA ASP A 24 -4.27 15.45 6.20
C ASP A 24 -2.78 15.63 5.81
N GLN A 25 -2.24 14.68 5.03
CA GLN A 25 -0.84 14.66 4.60
C GLN A 25 -0.76 14.30 3.12
N THR A 26 0.20 14.89 2.41
CA THR A 26 0.47 14.53 1.02
C THR A 26 1.02 13.11 0.93
N THR A 27 0.84 12.45 -0.22
CA THR A 27 1.43 11.11 -0.50
C THR A 27 2.94 11.10 -0.28
N SER A 28 3.63 12.20 -0.58
CA SER A 28 5.07 12.36 -0.35
C SER A 28 5.44 12.47 1.14
N GLU A 29 4.65 13.18 1.95
CA GLU A 29 4.90 13.25 3.41
C GLU A 29 4.61 11.91 4.10
N ILE A 30 3.55 11.22 3.68
CA ILE A 30 3.24 9.87 4.18
C ILE A 30 4.38 8.92 3.80
N ALA A 31 4.84 8.99 2.56
CA ALA A 31 6.00 8.24 2.09
C ALA A 31 7.25 8.48 2.95
N ALA A 32 7.58 9.74 3.21
CA ALA A 32 8.70 10.11 4.06
C ALA A 32 8.53 9.59 5.50
N ARG A 33 7.35 9.76 6.10
CA ARG A 33 7.04 9.34 7.47
C ARG A 33 7.14 7.84 7.67
N PHE A 34 6.65 7.06 6.69
CA PHE A 34 6.64 5.60 6.74
C PHE A 34 7.87 4.97 6.05
N GLN A 35 8.80 5.78 5.55
CA GLN A 35 9.99 5.36 4.79
C GLN A 35 9.66 4.41 3.63
N ILE A 36 8.62 4.76 2.88
CA ILE A 36 8.10 4.02 1.73
C ILE A 36 8.08 4.93 0.50
N HIS A 37 8.06 4.36 -0.69
CA HIS A 37 7.94 5.12 -1.92
C HIS A 37 6.52 5.71 -2.07
N PRO A 38 6.35 6.97 -2.53
CA PRO A 38 5.04 7.60 -2.76
C PRO A 38 4.10 6.77 -3.65
N THR A 39 4.65 6.08 -4.65
CA THR A 39 3.89 5.15 -5.51
C THR A 39 3.21 4.04 -4.70
N MET A 40 3.86 3.49 -3.67
CA MET A 40 3.25 2.44 -2.84
C MET A 40 2.08 2.99 -2.03
N VAL A 41 2.16 4.25 -1.58
CA VAL A 41 1.07 4.92 -0.87
C VAL A 41 -0.16 5.03 -1.77
N SER A 42 0.03 5.45 -3.02
CA SER A 42 -1.04 5.54 -4.02
C SER A 42 -1.64 4.16 -4.35
N THR A 43 -0.80 3.14 -4.52
CA THR A 43 -1.25 1.76 -4.77
C THR A 43 -2.10 1.24 -3.61
N TRP A 44 -1.61 1.33 -2.37
CA TRP A 44 -2.36 0.83 -1.21
C TRP A 44 -3.63 1.63 -0.94
N LYS A 45 -3.64 2.94 -1.24
CA LYS A 45 -4.86 3.75 -1.22
C LYS A 45 -5.92 3.20 -2.18
N ARG A 46 -5.53 2.86 -3.41
CA ARG A 46 -6.43 2.27 -4.41
C ARG A 46 -6.90 0.88 -3.99
N GLU A 47 -5.98 0.01 -3.56
CA GLU A 47 -6.32 -1.32 -3.05
C GLU A 47 -7.33 -1.26 -1.90
N LEU A 48 -7.17 -0.30 -0.98
CA LEU A 48 -8.10 -0.15 0.14
C LEU A 48 -9.49 0.29 -0.34
N LEU A 49 -9.59 1.19 -1.33
CA LEU A 49 -10.87 1.61 -1.91
C LEU A 49 -11.57 0.48 -2.66
N GLU A 50 -10.82 -0.33 -3.42
CA GLU A 50 -11.36 -1.46 -4.18
C GLU A 50 -11.82 -2.61 -3.27
N ASN A 51 -11.11 -2.87 -2.17
CA ASN A 51 -11.45 -3.93 -1.23
C ASN A 51 -12.42 -3.48 -0.12
N ALA A 52 -12.59 -2.17 0.10
CA ALA A 52 -13.55 -1.60 1.05
C ALA A 52 -15.00 -2.08 0.85
N PRO A 53 -15.60 -2.08 -0.36
CA PRO A 53 -16.98 -2.54 -0.55
C PRO A 53 -17.17 -4.01 -0.12
N GLY A 54 -16.17 -4.87 -0.34
CA GLY A 54 -16.21 -6.27 0.08
C GLY A 54 -16.24 -6.48 1.61
N LEU A 55 -15.88 -5.47 2.41
CA LEU A 55 -16.05 -5.51 3.87
C LEU A 55 -17.52 -5.35 4.30
N PHE A 56 -18.32 -4.64 3.51
CA PHE A 56 -19.73 -4.31 3.83
C PHE A 56 -20.73 -5.30 3.20
N GLU A 57 -20.34 -6.06 2.18
CA GLU A 57 -21.22 -7.02 1.47
C GLU A 57 -21.44 -8.38 2.21
N GLY A 58 -20.96 -8.55 3.44
CA GLY A 58 -21.36 -9.71 4.27
C GLY A 58 -20.76 -11.06 3.83
N LYS A 59 -19.49 -11.25 4.20
CA LYS A 59 -18.91 -12.55 4.64
C LYS A 59 -18.89 -13.71 3.62
N LYS A 60 -17.87 -13.77 2.76
CA LYS A 60 -17.16 -15.03 2.43
C LYS A 60 -15.66 -14.79 2.26
N LYS A 61 -14.89 -15.21 3.27
CA LYS A 61 -13.42 -15.38 3.28
C LYS A 61 -12.64 -14.43 2.35
N ALA A 62 -12.22 -13.28 2.86
CA ALA A 62 -11.02 -12.60 2.37
C ALA A 62 -9.76 -13.38 2.79
N GLY A 63 -9.74 -14.67 2.46
CA GLY A 63 -8.55 -15.50 2.54
C GLY A 63 -7.80 -15.31 1.23
N LYS A 64 -6.62 -14.70 1.32
CA LYS A 64 -5.59 -14.67 0.27
C LYS A 64 -5.75 -13.55 -0.76
N GLN A 65 -5.22 -12.37 -0.43
CA GLN A 65 -4.70 -11.46 -1.46
C GLN A 65 -3.19 -11.35 -1.30
N SER A 66 -2.56 -12.31 -1.97
CA SER A 66 -1.39 -12.12 -2.84
C SER A 66 -0.16 -11.46 -2.22
N ASP A 67 0.73 -12.35 -1.78
CA ASP A 67 2.16 -12.15 -1.89
C ASP A 67 2.51 -11.95 -3.40
N GLU A 68 2.80 -10.71 -3.82
CA GLU A 68 3.50 -10.30 -5.06
C GLU A 68 2.87 -10.57 -6.47
N PRO A 69 3.31 -9.92 -7.60
CA PRO A 69 4.64 -9.32 -7.88
C PRO A 69 4.72 -7.89 -8.48
N SER A 70 5.88 -7.26 -8.24
CA SER A 70 6.66 -6.33 -9.08
C SER A 70 5.98 -5.35 -10.07
N THR A 71 6.17 -4.04 -9.84
CA THR A 71 6.31 -3.02 -10.90
C THR A 71 7.41 -2.09 -10.42
N ASP A 72 8.63 -2.42 -10.81
CA ASP A 72 9.42 -1.66 -11.79
C ASP A 72 10.30 -0.62 -11.07
N GLU A 73 11.58 -0.99 -10.96
CA GLU A 73 12.72 -0.11 -11.16
C GLU A 73 12.42 1.40 -11.23
N LEU A 74 12.78 2.15 -10.19
CA LEU A 74 13.22 3.56 -10.28
C LEU A 74 14.19 3.75 -9.09
N LEU A 75 15.52 3.77 -9.19
CA LEU A 75 16.42 4.34 -10.19
C LEU A 75 15.93 5.69 -10.71
N VAL A 76 16.05 6.69 -9.84
CA VAL A 76 16.42 8.09 -10.09
C VAL A 76 16.37 8.72 -8.68
N ALA A 77 17.47 8.92 -7.96
CA ALA A 77 18.63 9.75 -8.29
C ALA A 77 18.19 11.09 -8.90
N ASN A 78 17.69 11.98 -8.05
CA ASN A 78 18.02 13.40 -8.11
C ASN A 78 17.90 14.01 -6.72
#